data_AF-A0A953QHG5-F1
#
_entry.id   AF-A0A953QHG5-F1
#
_cell.length_a   1.000
_cell.length_b   1.000
_cell.length_c   1.000
_cell.angle_alpha   90.00
_cell.angle_beta   90.00
_cell.angle_gamma   90.00
#
_symmetry.space_group_name_H-M   'P 1'
#
loop_
_entity.id
_entity.type
_entity.pdbx_description
1 polymer ?
#
loop_
_entity_poly.entity_id
_entity_poly.type
_entity_poly.pdbx_seq_one_letter_code
_entity_poly.pdbx_strand_id
1 'polypeptide(L)'
;MRLAFGDLGNFTRLISDRTFGIATVQTIVLTAVALAAEFVLGLALALLVDSLSRAKSIFRAGLLVPMLLPPVVAAVAWRLIYNPQFGVLNGTLRQLGVNTSALTWTNGHNSALLSVIVVDIWEWTPFLFLLLSAGLQAIPPDPIEAARIDGAGPWRLFRDVTLPLLKPTILLALLLRAMDLVRIFDQIFILTQGGPGTATETVSLYIYRTAFRFSNFGYAAAMSFVLLAATMLFSRGLMRVMRAR
;
A
#
# COMPACT_ATOMS: atom_id res chain seq x y z
N MET A 1 30.33 -12.90 22.25
CA MET A 1 28.96 -12.37 22.03
C MET A 1 27.99 -13.24 22.83
N ARG A 2 27.69 -12.88 24.08
CA ARG A 2 26.73 -13.63 24.90
C ARG A 2 25.32 -13.24 24.42
N LEU A 3 24.65 -14.15 23.70
CA LEU A 3 23.20 -14.10 23.58
C LEU A 3 22.63 -14.42 24.96
N ALA A 4 22.54 -13.40 25.83
CA ALA A 4 21.81 -13.51 27.08
C ALA A 4 20.34 -13.73 26.70
N PHE A 5 19.91 -14.99 26.80
CA PHE A 5 18.49 -15.33 26.70
C PHE A 5 17.74 -14.58 27.80
N GLY A 6 16.80 -13.73 27.38
CA GLY A 6 15.69 -13.28 28.21
C GLY A 6 16.01 -12.12 29.13
N ASP A 7 15.96 -10.90 28.59
CA ASP A 7 15.34 -9.83 29.36
C ASP A 7 14.05 -9.41 28.65
N LEU A 8 12.92 -9.63 29.33
CA LEU A 8 11.64 -9.02 28.97
C LEU A 8 11.74 -7.48 28.93
N GLY A 9 12.82 -6.91 29.47
CA GLY A 9 13.24 -5.52 29.36
C GLY A 9 13.11 -4.91 27.96
N ASN A 10 13.35 -5.67 26.89
CA ASN A 10 13.14 -5.15 25.53
C ASN A 10 11.65 -4.94 25.20
N PHE A 11 10.77 -5.85 25.67
CA PHE A 11 9.33 -5.72 25.49
C PHE A 11 8.73 -4.66 26.41
N THR A 12 9.21 -4.52 27.65
CA THR A 12 8.73 -3.46 28.56
C THR A 12 9.17 -2.08 28.08
N ARG A 13 10.42 -1.94 27.59
CA ARG A 13 10.92 -0.71 26.95
C ARG A 13 10.05 -0.28 25.78
N LEU A 14 9.64 -1.24 24.94
CA LEU A 14 8.83 -0.99 23.75
C LEU A 14 7.53 -0.25 24.06
N ILE A 15 6.87 -0.62 25.16
CA ILE A 15 5.58 -0.02 25.57
C ILE A 15 5.73 1.48 25.85
N SER A 16 6.88 1.90 26.38
CA SER A 16 7.20 3.29 26.68
C SER A 16 7.94 4.03 25.55
N ASP A 17 8.25 3.36 24.43
CA ASP A 17 9.04 3.95 23.36
C ASP A 17 8.17 4.85 22.47
N ARG A 18 8.33 6.16 22.66
CA ARG A 18 7.64 7.18 21.87
C ARG A 18 7.91 7.06 20.38
N THR A 19 9.13 6.69 19.97
CA THR A 19 9.49 6.56 18.56
C THR A 19 8.78 5.36 17.94
N PHE A 20 8.73 4.23 18.66
CA PHE A 20 7.96 3.07 18.22
C PHE A 20 6.46 3.39 18.10
N GLY A 21 5.89 4.15 19.04
CA GLY A 21 4.51 4.62 18.98
C GLY A 21 4.24 5.48 17.73
N ILE A 22 5.11 6.45 17.45
CA ILE A 22 5.03 7.26 16.22
C ILE A 22 5.13 6.36 14.99
N ALA A 23 6.10 5.46 14.96
CA ALA A 23 6.33 4.58 13.83
C ALA A 23 5.15 3.65 13.55
N THR A 24 4.49 3.19 14.61
CA THR A 24 3.26 2.39 14.52
C THR A 24 2.13 3.20 13.90
N VAL A 25 1.93 4.45 14.33
CA VAL A 25 0.91 5.34 13.74
C VAL A 25 1.20 5.59 12.27
N GLN A 26 2.45 5.90 11.90
CA GLN A 26 2.79 6.15 10.49
C GLN A 26 2.60 4.90 9.63
N THR A 27 2.96 3.71 10.12
CA THR A 27 2.69 2.45 9.42
C THR A 27 1.18 2.24 9.21
N ILE A 28 0.36 2.48 10.24
CA ILE A 28 -1.11 2.34 10.14
C ILE A 28 -1.70 3.34 9.15
N VAL A 29 -1.32 4.62 9.25
CA VAL A 29 -1.81 5.67 8.35
C VAL A 29 -1.43 5.36 6.90
N LEU A 30 -0.16 5.04 6.67
CA LEU A 30 0.33 4.66 5.34
C LEU A 30 -0.44 3.46 4.79
N THR A 31 -0.53 2.38 5.56
CA THR A 31 -1.21 1.15 5.12
C THR A 31 -2.68 1.39 4.84
N ALA A 32 -3.39 2.10 5.72
CA ALA A 32 -4.82 2.36 5.55
C ALA A 32 -5.12 3.22 4.32
N VAL A 33 -4.36 4.30 4.13
CA VAL A 33 -4.57 5.24 3.01
C VAL A 33 -4.18 4.60 1.68
N ALA A 34 -3.00 3.97 1.61
CA ALA A 34 -2.54 3.31 0.39
C ALA A 34 -3.48 2.17 0.00
N LEU A 35 -3.80 1.27 0.93
CA LEU A 35 -4.68 0.12 0.66
C LEU A 35 -6.07 0.55 0.17
N ALA A 36 -6.66 1.58 0.80
CA ALA A 36 -7.96 2.09 0.38
C ALA A 36 -7.92 2.68 -1.02
N ALA A 37 -6.89 3.50 -1.31
CA ALA A 37 -6.73 4.13 -2.62
C ALA A 37 -6.46 3.09 -3.73
N GLU A 38 -5.51 2.18 -3.50
CA GLU A 38 -5.20 1.10 -4.44
C GLU A 38 -6.42 0.22 -4.71
N PHE A 39 -7.22 -0.09 -3.68
CA PHE A 39 -8.42 -0.91 -3.86
C PHE A 39 -9.45 -0.21 -4.75
N VAL A 40 -9.73 1.06 -4.47
CA VAL A 40 -10.68 1.85 -5.25
C VAL A 40 -10.20 1.98 -6.70
N LEU A 41 -8.93 2.33 -6.91
CA LEU A 41 -8.35 2.48 -8.23
C LEU A 41 -8.27 1.14 -8.97
N GLY A 42 -7.82 0.09 -8.31
CA GLY A 42 -7.71 -1.26 -8.87
C GLY A 42 -9.07 -1.82 -9.28
N LEU A 43 -10.12 -1.64 -8.47
CA LEU A 43 -11.47 -2.04 -8.80
C LEU A 43 -12.04 -1.23 -9.96
N ALA A 44 -11.87 0.10 -9.94
CA ALA A 44 -12.33 0.97 -11.02
C ALA A 44 -11.67 0.60 -12.36
N LEU A 45 -10.35 0.38 -12.36
CA LEU A 45 -9.61 -0.08 -13.54
C LEU A 45 -10.05 -1.47 -13.98
N ALA A 46 -10.32 -2.38 -13.05
CA ALA A 46 -10.77 -3.75 -13.37
C ALA A 46 -12.12 -3.71 -14.10
N LEU A 47 -13.08 -2.95 -13.59
CA LEU A 47 -14.40 -2.76 -14.22
C LEU A 47 -14.30 -2.06 -15.58
N LEU A 48 -13.48 -1.00 -15.68
CA LEU A 48 -13.30 -0.25 -16.92
C LEU A 48 -12.68 -1.12 -18.00
N VAL A 49 -11.57 -1.81 -17.70
CA VAL A 49 -10.87 -2.65 -18.66
C VAL A 49 -11.69 -3.89 -19.03
N ASP A 50 -12.51 -4.41 -18.11
CA ASP A 50 -13.38 -5.54 -18.42
C ASP A 50 -14.43 -5.19 -19.49
N SER A 51 -14.90 -3.95 -19.50
CA SER A 51 -15.83 -3.41 -20.50
C SER A 51 -15.23 -3.16 -21.90
N LEU A 52 -13.90 -3.17 -22.04
CA LEU A 52 -13.23 -2.90 -23.31
C LEU A 52 -13.15 -4.16 -24.19
N SER A 53 -13.61 -4.06 -25.44
CA SER A 53 -13.63 -5.20 -26.38
C SER A 53 -12.33 -5.36 -27.19
N ARG A 54 -11.81 -4.29 -27.82
CA ARG A 54 -10.67 -4.35 -28.76
C ARG A 54 -9.31 -3.90 -28.21
N ALA A 55 -9.29 -3.13 -27.12
CA ALA A 55 -8.04 -2.56 -26.57
C ALA A 55 -7.59 -3.18 -25.24
N LYS A 56 -8.30 -4.20 -24.74
CA LYS A 56 -8.11 -4.78 -23.40
C LYS A 56 -6.67 -5.23 -23.12
N SER A 57 -6.02 -5.87 -24.10
CA SER A 57 -4.64 -6.36 -23.96
C SER A 57 -3.61 -5.23 -23.84
N ILE A 58 -3.76 -4.16 -24.62
CA ILE A 58 -2.83 -3.01 -24.62
C ILE A 58 -2.94 -2.23 -23.30
N PHE A 59 -4.17 -1.94 -22.86
CA PHE A 59 -4.40 -1.28 -21.57
C PHE A 59 -3.87 -2.11 -20.41
N ARG A 60 -4.10 -3.43 -20.42
CA ARG A 60 -3.51 -4.35 -19.41
C ARG A 60 -1.99 -4.26 -19.42
N ALA A 61 -1.35 -4.42 -20.58
CA ALA A 61 0.11 -4.38 -20.68
C ALA A 61 0.70 -3.06 -20.14
N GLY A 62 0.12 -1.92 -20.51
CA GLY A 62 0.57 -0.61 -20.05
C GLY A 62 0.36 -0.40 -18.54
N LEU A 63 -0.78 -0.82 -18.00
CA LEU A 63 -1.08 -0.71 -16.57
C LEU A 63 -0.15 -1.57 -15.70
N LEU A 64 0.34 -2.70 -16.21
CA LEU A 64 1.23 -3.59 -15.44
C LEU A 64 2.68 -3.11 -15.40
N VAL A 65 3.10 -2.16 -16.22
CA VAL A 65 4.50 -1.69 -16.30
C VAL A 65 5.07 -1.26 -14.94
N PRO A 66 4.38 -0.45 -14.11
CA PRO A 66 4.95 0.04 -12.85
C PRO A 66 5.38 -1.07 -11.90
N MET A 67 4.55 -2.11 -11.71
CA MET A 67 4.83 -3.20 -10.76
C MET A 67 5.97 -4.13 -11.18
N LEU A 68 6.46 -4.00 -12.42
CA LEU A 68 7.62 -4.78 -12.91
C LEU A 68 8.95 -4.17 -12.48
N LEU A 69 8.93 -2.91 -12.04
CA LEU A 69 10.13 -2.24 -11.55
C LEU A 69 10.46 -2.72 -10.13
N PRO A 70 11.75 -2.89 -9.79
CA PRO A 70 12.14 -3.05 -8.40
C PRO A 70 11.75 -1.81 -7.58
N PRO A 71 11.25 -1.93 -6.34
CA PRO A 71 10.80 -0.79 -5.54
C PRO A 71 11.86 0.31 -5.35
N VAL A 72 13.13 -0.09 -5.23
CA VAL A 72 14.25 0.86 -5.15
C VAL A 72 14.37 1.69 -6.44
N VAL A 73 14.21 1.08 -7.61
CA VAL A 73 14.30 1.76 -8.92
C VAL A 73 13.13 2.72 -9.09
N ALA A 74 11.91 2.26 -8.80
CA ALA A 74 10.72 3.10 -8.81
C ALA A 74 10.90 4.33 -7.89
N ALA A 75 11.35 4.11 -6.65
CA ALA A 75 11.59 5.19 -5.70
C ALA A 75 12.67 6.18 -6.16
N VAL A 76 13.76 5.72 -6.79
CA VAL A 76 14.78 6.60 -7.36
C VAL A 76 14.21 7.43 -8.50
N ALA A 77 13.42 6.84 -9.41
CA ALA A 77 12.77 7.56 -10.49
C ALA A 77 11.84 8.66 -9.96
N TRP A 78 11.00 8.32 -8.97
CA TRP A 78 10.12 9.29 -8.33
C TRP A 78 10.85 10.37 -7.54
N ARG A 79 12.00 10.06 -6.94
CA ARG A 79 12.86 11.08 -6.31
C ARG A 79 13.32 12.15 -7.30
N LEU A 80 13.58 11.78 -8.56
CA LEU A 80 13.92 12.73 -9.62
C LEU A 80 12.68 13.54 -10.04
N ILE A 81 11.52 12.89 -10.17
CA ILE A 81 10.25 13.54 -10.51
C ILE A 81 9.84 14.58 -9.44
N TYR A 82 10.03 14.24 -8.16
CA TYR A 82 9.75 15.09 -7.01
C TYR A 82 10.78 16.18 -6.76
N ASN A 83 11.87 16.25 -7.54
CA ASN A 83 12.92 17.24 -7.31
C ASN A 83 12.34 18.67 -7.39
N PRO A 84 12.53 19.53 -6.37
CA PRO A 84 11.92 20.85 -6.37
C PRO A 84 12.39 21.78 -7.51
N GLN A 85 13.65 21.62 -7.94
CA GLN A 85 14.32 22.48 -8.90
C GLN A 85 14.02 22.05 -10.34
N PHE A 86 14.32 20.80 -10.68
CA PHE A 86 14.24 20.29 -12.06
C PHE A 86 13.20 19.18 -12.27
N GLY A 87 12.48 18.78 -11.22
CA GLY A 87 11.50 17.70 -11.30
C GLY A 87 10.32 18.05 -12.20
N VAL A 88 9.92 17.09 -13.03
CA VAL A 88 8.84 17.27 -14.01
C VAL A 88 7.53 17.63 -13.32
N LEU A 89 7.24 17.07 -12.14
CA LEU A 89 5.98 17.33 -11.43
C LEU A 89 5.83 18.79 -11.03
N ASN A 90 6.89 19.39 -10.46
CA ASN A 90 6.83 20.81 -10.10
C ASN A 90 6.86 21.69 -11.35
N GLY A 91 7.58 21.28 -12.41
CA GLY A 91 7.59 21.97 -13.69
C GLY A 91 6.19 22.08 -14.31
N THR A 92 5.45 20.97 -14.38
CA THR A 92 4.08 20.94 -14.92
C THR A 92 3.10 21.72 -14.05
N LEU A 93 3.18 21.59 -12.72
CA LEU A 93 2.34 22.37 -11.80
C LEU A 93 2.55 23.89 -11.95
N ARG A 94 3.79 24.35 -12.12
CA ARG A 94 4.08 25.78 -12.40
C ARG A 94 3.46 26.25 -13.71
N GLN A 95 3.50 25.41 -14.76
CA GLN A 95 2.86 25.73 -16.04
C GLN A 95 1.33 25.83 -15.94
N LEU A 96 0.73 25.07 -15.02
CA LEU A 96 -0.69 25.15 -14.69
C LEU A 96 -1.04 26.30 -13.72
N GLY A 97 -0.08 27.16 -13.39
CA GLY A 97 -0.28 28.32 -12.51
C GLY A 97 -0.22 28.01 -11.01
N VAL A 98 0.16 26.79 -10.61
CA VAL A 98 0.30 26.41 -9.19
C VAL A 98 1.65 26.92 -8.66
N ASN A 99 1.63 27.64 -7.54
CA ASN A 99 2.86 28.06 -6.88
C ASN A 99 3.54 26.87 -6.19
N THR A 100 4.65 26.39 -6.76
CA THR A 100 5.42 25.26 -6.23
C THR A 100 6.60 25.67 -5.35
N SER A 101 6.79 26.95 -5.04
CA SER A 101 7.98 27.42 -4.30
C SER A 101 8.07 26.84 -2.88
N ALA A 102 6.93 26.47 -2.30
CA ALA A 102 6.82 25.82 -0.98
C ALA A 102 6.59 24.29 -1.06
N LEU A 103 6.46 23.71 -2.27
CA LEU A 103 6.16 22.29 -2.44
C LEU A 103 7.44 21.45 -2.38
N THR A 104 7.78 21.02 -1.18
CA THR A 104 8.87 20.07 -0.92
C THR A 104 8.29 18.67 -0.64
N TRP A 105 7.96 17.92 -1.68
CA TRP A 105 7.27 16.62 -1.57
C TRP A 105 7.88 15.71 -0.50
N THR A 106 9.16 15.36 -0.63
CA THR A 106 9.85 14.41 0.25
C THR A 106 10.38 15.02 1.55
N ASN A 107 10.49 16.34 1.64
CA ASN A 107 11.09 17.04 2.79
C ASN A 107 10.08 17.84 3.63
N GLY A 108 8.83 17.94 3.20
CA GLY A 108 7.77 18.64 3.92
C GLY A 108 7.10 17.74 4.96
N HIS A 109 6.80 18.29 6.14
CA HIS A 109 6.29 17.50 7.27
C HIS A 109 4.97 16.79 6.96
N ASN A 110 4.07 17.44 6.20
CA ASN A 110 2.77 16.88 5.83
C ASN A 110 2.80 16.18 4.47
N SER A 111 3.74 16.53 3.59
CA SER A 111 3.80 16.02 2.22
C SER A 111 4.65 14.78 2.06
N ALA A 112 5.62 14.54 2.97
CA ALA A 112 6.57 13.45 2.83
C ALA A 112 5.89 12.08 2.84
N LEU A 113 5.00 11.83 3.81
CA LEU A 113 4.28 10.56 3.88
C LEU A 113 3.37 10.38 2.66
N LEU A 114 2.66 11.44 2.27
CA LEU A 114 1.81 11.42 1.09
C LEU A 114 2.63 11.12 -0.18
N SER A 115 3.83 11.68 -0.31
CA SER A 115 4.69 11.44 -1.47
C SER A 115 5.08 9.96 -1.59
N VAL A 116 5.36 9.29 -0.47
CA VAL A 116 5.61 7.84 -0.44
C VAL A 116 4.34 7.07 -0.84
N ILE A 117 3.20 7.41 -0.24
CA ILE A 117 1.91 6.76 -0.53
C ILE A 117 1.57 6.86 -2.03
N VAL A 118 1.83 8.00 -2.67
CA VAL A 118 1.58 8.18 -4.11
C VAL A 118 2.45 7.25 -4.97
N VAL A 119 3.73 7.09 -4.63
CA VAL A 119 4.62 6.17 -5.35
C VAL A 119 4.15 4.73 -5.18
N ASP A 120 3.80 4.36 -3.95
CA ASP A 120 3.27 3.05 -3.60
C ASP A 120 1.97 2.73 -4.37
N ILE A 121 0.99 3.63 -4.35
CA ILE A 121 -0.25 3.52 -5.11
C ILE A 121 0.05 3.33 -6.60
N TRP A 122 0.93 4.14 -7.18
CA TRP A 122 1.27 4.06 -8.59
C TRP A 122 1.91 2.71 -8.96
N GLU A 123 2.80 2.20 -8.10
CA GLU A 123 3.53 0.96 -8.32
C GLU A 123 2.65 -0.28 -8.13
N TRP A 124 1.74 -0.28 -7.14
CA TRP A 124 1.03 -1.48 -6.68
C TRP A 124 -0.48 -1.52 -6.95
N THR A 125 -1.11 -0.42 -7.38
CA THR A 125 -2.46 -0.47 -7.99
C THR A 125 -2.58 -1.54 -9.09
N PRO A 126 -1.59 -1.74 -9.98
CA PRO A 126 -1.64 -2.79 -11.01
C PRO A 126 -1.85 -4.20 -10.46
N PHE A 127 -1.32 -4.50 -9.27
CA PHE A 127 -1.49 -5.79 -8.61
C PHE A 127 -2.94 -6.02 -8.18
N LEU A 128 -3.57 -5.03 -7.52
CA LEU A 128 -4.99 -5.13 -7.15
C LEU A 128 -5.89 -5.18 -8.38
N PHE A 129 -5.59 -4.37 -9.40
CA PHE A 129 -6.26 -4.44 -10.69
C PHE A 129 -6.22 -5.86 -11.29
N LEU A 130 -5.06 -6.52 -11.27
CA LEU A 130 -4.87 -7.85 -11.84
C LEU A 130 -5.69 -8.90 -11.08
N LEU A 131 -5.61 -8.90 -9.75
CA LEU A 131 -6.36 -9.85 -8.91
C LEU A 131 -7.87 -9.66 -9.06
N LEU A 132 -8.35 -8.42 -9.02
CA LEU A 132 -9.78 -8.11 -9.18
C LEU A 132 -10.27 -8.42 -10.59
N SER A 133 -9.47 -8.16 -11.62
CA SER A 133 -9.79 -8.56 -13.00
C SER A 133 -9.89 -10.07 -13.17
N ALA A 134 -9.01 -10.84 -12.51
CA ALA A 134 -9.09 -12.30 -12.51
C ALA A 134 -10.36 -12.78 -11.77
N GLY A 135 -10.68 -12.16 -10.64
CA GLY A 135 -11.93 -12.41 -9.91
C GLY A 135 -13.18 -12.15 -10.74
N LEU A 136 -13.23 -11.01 -11.45
CA LEU A 136 -14.35 -10.67 -12.34
C LEU A 136 -14.51 -11.71 -13.46
N GLN A 137 -13.42 -12.16 -14.07
CA GLN A 137 -13.43 -13.19 -15.12
C GLN A 137 -13.85 -14.58 -14.60
N ALA A 138 -13.71 -14.85 -13.31
CA ALA A 138 -14.11 -16.11 -12.70
C ALA A 138 -15.61 -16.16 -12.33
N ILE A 139 -16.33 -15.03 -12.41
CA ILE A 139 -17.77 -14.98 -12.14
C ILE A 139 -18.52 -15.67 -13.28
N PRO A 140 -19.35 -16.71 -13.00
CA PRO A 140 -20.18 -17.34 -14.02
C PRO A 140 -21.14 -16.32 -14.67
N PRO A 141 -21.43 -16.44 -15.98
CA PRO A 141 -22.33 -15.51 -16.68
C PRO A 141 -23.79 -15.65 -16.21
N ASP A 142 -24.24 -16.85 -15.87
CA ASP A 142 -25.62 -17.18 -15.51
C ASP A 142 -26.25 -16.21 -14.47
N PRO A 143 -25.65 -15.94 -13.29
CA PRO A 143 -26.22 -14.99 -12.33
C PRO A 143 -26.28 -13.55 -12.85
N ILE A 144 -25.37 -13.16 -13.76
CA ILE A 144 -25.35 -11.83 -14.37
C ILE A 144 -26.49 -11.70 -15.39
N GLU A 145 -26.70 -12.74 -16.21
CA GLU A 145 -27.77 -12.78 -17.20
C GLU A 145 -29.15 -12.86 -16.56
N ALA A 146 -29.32 -13.70 -15.53
CA ALA A 146 -30.56 -13.80 -14.76
C ALA A 146 -30.96 -12.44 -14.15
N ALA A 147 -30.02 -11.75 -13.51
CA ALA A 147 -30.28 -10.43 -12.93
C ALA A 147 -30.65 -9.38 -14.00
N ARG A 148 -30.09 -9.46 -15.22
CA ARG A 148 -30.47 -8.58 -16.32
C ARG A 148 -31.89 -8.86 -16.83
N ILE A 149 -32.30 -10.13 -16.87
CA ILE A 149 -33.68 -10.52 -17.21
C ILE A 149 -34.66 -9.99 -16.16
N ASP A 150 -34.27 -9.99 -14.89
CA ASP A 150 -35.04 -9.41 -13.77
C ASP A 150 -35.04 -7.86 -13.76
N GLY A 151 -34.50 -7.20 -14.79
CA GLY A 151 -34.49 -5.75 -14.93
C GLY A 151 -33.46 -5.04 -14.03
N ALA A 152 -32.43 -5.74 -13.55
CA ALA A 152 -31.37 -5.10 -12.77
C ALA A 152 -30.54 -4.14 -13.65
N GLY A 153 -30.64 -2.83 -13.35
CA GLY A 153 -29.77 -1.83 -13.95
C GLY A 153 -28.30 -1.97 -13.51
N PRO A 154 -27.35 -1.25 -14.14
CA PRO A 154 -25.90 -1.44 -13.93
C PRO A 154 -25.45 -1.32 -12.47
N TRP A 155 -26.01 -0.37 -11.72
CA TRP A 155 -25.69 -0.20 -10.30
C TRP A 155 -26.19 -1.36 -9.43
N ARG A 156 -27.41 -1.85 -9.70
CA ARG A 156 -28.00 -2.97 -8.98
C ARG A 156 -27.25 -4.26 -9.29
N LEU A 157 -26.92 -4.49 -10.56
CA LEU A 157 -26.10 -5.62 -11.00
C LEU A 157 -24.74 -5.62 -10.29
N PHE A 158 -24.06 -4.47 -10.24
CA PHE A 158 -22.78 -4.35 -9.55
C PHE A 158 -22.90 -4.62 -8.05
N ARG A 159 -23.83 -3.95 -7.36
CA ARG A 159 -23.94 -4.01 -5.90
C ARG A 159 -24.47 -5.35 -5.39
N ASP A 160 -25.46 -5.92 -6.08
CA ASP A 160 -26.22 -7.08 -5.58
C ASP A 160 -25.70 -8.41 -6.14
N VAL A 161 -24.99 -8.40 -7.27
CA VAL A 161 -24.48 -9.62 -7.92
C VAL A 161 -22.96 -9.62 -8.01
N THR A 162 -22.37 -8.66 -8.70
CA THR A 162 -20.92 -8.65 -8.97
C THR A 162 -20.10 -8.51 -7.69
N LEU A 163 -20.40 -7.52 -6.85
CA LEU A 163 -19.62 -7.22 -5.64
C LEU A 163 -19.68 -8.35 -4.60
N PRO A 164 -20.84 -8.99 -4.32
CA PRO A 164 -20.91 -10.16 -3.44
C PRO A 164 -20.13 -11.36 -3.97
N LEU A 165 -20.20 -11.64 -5.28
CA LEU A 165 -19.46 -12.73 -5.91
C LEU A 165 -17.95 -12.45 -5.98
N LEU A 166 -17.55 -11.18 -6.10
CA LEU A 166 -16.15 -10.75 -6.11
C LEU A 166 -15.55 -10.66 -4.70
N LYS A 167 -16.37 -10.64 -3.65
CA LYS A 167 -15.94 -10.48 -2.25
C LYS A 167 -14.80 -11.42 -1.83
N PRO A 168 -14.78 -12.74 -2.16
CA PRO A 168 -13.66 -13.61 -1.79
C PRO A 168 -12.33 -13.15 -2.39
N THR A 169 -12.35 -12.71 -3.66
CA THR A 169 -11.17 -12.17 -4.35
C THR A 169 -10.74 -10.84 -3.76
N ILE A 170 -11.69 -9.95 -3.44
CA ILE A 170 -11.41 -8.66 -2.78
C ILE A 170 -10.69 -8.91 -1.45
N LEU A 171 -11.22 -9.79 -0.61
CA LEU A 171 -10.64 -10.07 0.70
C LEU A 171 -9.24 -10.67 0.59
N LEU A 172 -9.02 -11.59 -0.36
CA LEU A 172 -7.69 -12.13 -0.62
C LEU A 172 -6.72 -11.03 -1.10
N ALA A 173 -7.14 -10.19 -2.04
CA ALA A 173 -6.30 -9.13 -2.58
C ALA A 173 -5.92 -8.09 -1.51
N LEU A 174 -6.89 -7.66 -0.69
CA LEU A 174 -6.67 -6.75 0.43
C LEU A 174 -5.77 -7.39 1.50
N LEU A 175 -5.93 -8.68 1.79
CA LEU A 175 -5.09 -9.40 2.74
C LEU A 175 -3.61 -9.38 2.31
N LEU A 176 -3.35 -9.82 1.08
CA LEU A 176 -2.01 -9.89 0.52
C LEU A 176 -1.35 -8.51 0.49
N ARG A 177 -2.12 -7.50 0.05
CA ARG A 177 -1.60 -6.14 -0.08
C ARG A 177 -1.33 -5.47 1.27
N ALA A 178 -2.23 -5.62 2.23
CA ALA A 178 -2.03 -5.10 3.58
C ALA A 178 -0.79 -5.72 4.25
N MET A 179 -0.54 -7.02 4.05
CA MET A 179 0.64 -7.70 4.59
C MET A 179 1.95 -7.13 4.03
N ASP A 180 1.95 -6.75 2.76
CA ASP A 180 3.11 -6.12 2.11
C ASP A 180 3.32 -4.67 2.59
N LEU A 181 2.24 -3.87 2.62
CA LEU A 181 2.26 -2.47 3.08
C LEU A 181 2.79 -2.29 4.49
N VAL A 182 2.42 -3.17 5.43
CA VAL A 182 2.91 -3.09 6.82
C VAL A 182 4.43 -3.22 6.89
N ARG A 183 5.04 -3.88 5.90
CA ARG A 183 6.47 -4.16 5.84
C ARG A 183 7.24 -3.22 4.93
N ILE A 184 6.57 -2.22 4.32
CA ILE A 184 7.17 -1.28 3.38
C ILE A 184 8.45 -0.65 3.94
N PHE A 185 9.51 -0.66 3.11
CA PHE A 185 10.83 -0.18 3.51
C PHE A 185 11.51 0.61 2.40
N ASP A 186 11.68 0.02 1.22
CA ASP A 186 12.53 0.55 0.16
C ASP A 186 12.14 1.97 -0.26
N GLN A 187 10.86 2.19 -0.57
CA GLN A 187 10.36 3.50 -1.00
C GLN A 187 10.57 4.58 0.06
N ILE A 188 10.28 4.27 1.33
CA ILE A 188 10.49 5.21 2.44
C ILE A 188 11.98 5.54 2.58
N PHE A 189 12.82 4.50 2.58
CA PHE A 189 14.26 4.66 2.73
C PHE A 189 14.83 5.53 1.61
N ILE A 190 14.48 5.27 0.36
CA ILE A 190 15.02 6.00 -0.79
C ILE A 190 14.47 7.42 -0.91
N LEU A 191 13.18 7.64 -0.65
CA LEU A 191 12.54 8.94 -0.85
C LEU A 191 12.79 9.91 0.31
N THR A 192 12.69 9.43 1.54
CA THR A 192 12.56 10.30 2.73
C THR A 192 13.50 9.95 3.87
N GLN A 193 14.04 8.72 3.91
CA GLN A 193 14.81 8.21 5.05
C GLN A 193 14.06 8.42 6.38
N GLY A 194 12.74 8.27 6.43
CA GLY A 194 11.94 8.47 7.66
C GLY A 194 11.63 9.94 8.02
N GLY A 195 12.16 10.89 7.24
CA GLY A 195 12.04 12.33 7.49
C GLY A 195 10.89 13.04 6.78
N PRO A 196 10.72 14.35 7.07
CA PRO A 196 11.50 15.16 8.02
C PRO A 196 11.18 14.79 9.48
N GLY A 197 12.22 14.74 10.33
CA GLY A 197 12.09 14.22 11.70
C GLY A 197 11.71 12.73 11.69
N THR A 198 10.51 12.42 12.18
CA THR A 198 9.92 11.07 12.18
C THR A 198 8.62 11.00 11.36
N ALA A 199 8.41 11.96 10.44
CA ALA A 199 7.14 12.09 9.69
C ALA A 199 6.83 10.89 8.79
N THR A 200 7.85 10.15 8.34
CA THR A 200 7.68 8.93 7.53
C THR A 200 8.38 7.73 8.15
N GLU A 201 8.77 7.82 9.42
CA GLU A 201 9.39 6.72 10.14
C GLU A 201 8.35 5.61 10.33
N THR A 202 8.47 4.49 9.63
CA THR A 202 7.62 3.30 9.81
C THR A 202 8.28 2.27 10.71
N VAL A 203 7.51 1.32 11.23
CA VAL A 203 8.04 0.25 12.09
C VAL A 203 9.16 -0.52 11.39
N SER A 204 9.03 -0.87 10.10
CA SER A 204 10.09 -1.51 9.33
C SER A 204 11.39 -0.71 9.28
N LEU A 205 11.28 0.60 9.02
CA LEU A 205 12.46 1.48 8.98
C LEU A 205 13.11 1.58 10.37
N TYR A 206 12.30 1.70 11.42
CA TYR A 206 12.79 1.82 12.79
C TYR A 206 13.48 0.53 13.28
N ILE A 207 12.95 -0.64 12.92
CA ILE A 207 13.60 -1.95 13.13
C ILE A 207 14.97 -1.97 12.44
N TYR A 208 15.02 -1.58 11.17
CA TYR A 208 16.27 -1.54 10.40
C TYR A 208 17.32 -0.63 11.05
N ARG A 209 16.95 0.59 11.44
CA ARG A 209 17.85 1.52 12.13
C ARG A 209 18.36 0.96 13.45
N THR A 210 17.47 0.37 14.23
CA THR A 210 17.81 -0.22 15.51
C THR A 210 18.78 -1.39 15.38
N ALA A 211 18.55 -2.26 14.40
CA ALA A 211 19.41 -3.40 14.15
C ALA A 211 20.78 -2.97 13.59
N PHE A 212 20.79 -2.14 12.54
CA PHE A 212 21.99 -1.92 11.72
C PHE A 212 22.70 -0.59 11.96
N ARG A 213 22.01 0.45 12.44
CA ARG A 213 22.67 1.71 12.81
C ARG A 213 23.02 1.77 14.29
N PHE A 214 22.15 1.27 15.16
CA PHE A 214 22.37 1.27 16.61
C PHE A 214 22.91 -0.06 17.14
N SER A 215 23.09 -1.06 16.29
CA SER A 215 23.61 -2.40 16.64
C SER A 215 22.86 -3.08 17.79
N ASN A 216 21.59 -2.70 18.01
CA ASN A 216 20.75 -3.25 19.06
C ASN A 216 19.81 -4.31 18.50
N PHE A 217 20.40 -5.45 18.14
CA PHE A 217 19.69 -6.58 17.54
C PHE A 217 18.61 -7.16 18.47
N GLY A 218 18.83 -7.13 19.80
CA GLY A 218 17.85 -7.62 20.77
C GLY A 218 16.56 -6.81 20.77
N TYR A 219 16.67 -5.48 20.77
CA TYR A 219 15.50 -4.59 20.71
C TYR A 219 14.82 -4.63 19.34
N ALA A 220 15.61 -4.68 18.25
CA ALA A 220 15.06 -4.85 16.90
C ALA A 220 14.29 -6.17 16.72
N ALA A 221 14.77 -7.26 17.32
CA ALA A 221 14.08 -8.53 17.32
C ALA A 221 12.74 -8.45 18.09
N ALA A 222 12.72 -7.81 19.26
CA ALA A 222 11.48 -7.60 20.02
C ALA A 222 10.43 -6.82 19.21
N MET A 223 10.83 -5.72 18.56
CA MET A 223 9.97 -4.98 17.63
C MET A 223 9.45 -5.85 16.48
N SER A 224 10.31 -6.67 15.89
CA SER A 224 9.95 -7.57 14.78
C SER A 224 8.91 -8.62 15.21
N PHE A 225 9.04 -9.18 16.42
CA PHE A 225 8.05 -10.11 16.98
C PHE A 225 6.70 -9.44 17.21
N VAL A 226 6.69 -8.19 17.69
CA VAL A 226 5.43 -7.42 17.86
C VAL A 226 4.78 -7.12 16.52
N LEU A 227 5.56 -6.69 15.51
CA LEU A 227 5.07 -6.45 14.15
C LEU A 227 4.50 -7.73 13.52
N LEU A 228 5.16 -8.88 13.74
CA LEU A 228 4.68 -10.18 13.30
C LEU A 228 3.35 -10.54 13.97
N ALA A 229 3.26 -10.40 15.30
CA ALA A 229 2.04 -10.67 16.05
C ALA A 229 0.88 -9.77 15.59
N ALA A 230 1.14 -8.48 15.37
CA ALA A 230 0.15 -7.54 14.86
C ALA A 230 -0.35 -7.94 13.46
N THR A 231 0.56 -8.28 12.55
CA THR A 231 0.23 -8.75 11.20
C THR A 231 -0.58 -10.06 11.23
N MET A 232 -0.23 -10.99 12.11
CA MET A 232 -0.99 -12.25 12.31
C MET A 232 -2.40 -12.00 12.85
N LEU A 233 -2.56 -11.09 13.82
CA LEU A 233 -3.87 -10.73 14.37
C LEU A 233 -4.75 -10.07 13.31
N PHE A 234 -4.19 -9.15 12.52
CA PHE A 234 -4.87 -8.53 11.39
C PHE A 234 -5.33 -9.56 10.36
N SER A 235 -4.40 -10.43 9.93
CA SER A 235 -4.69 -11.52 8.98
C SER A 235 -5.79 -12.47 9.49
N ARG A 236 -5.72 -12.89 10.76
CA ARG A 236 -6.76 -13.72 11.39
C ARG A 236 -8.10 -13.00 11.46
N GLY A 237 -8.12 -11.72 11.78
CA GLY A 237 -9.33 -10.90 11.79
C GLY A 237 -10.00 -10.90 10.41
N LEU A 238 -9.24 -10.61 9.37
CA LEU A 238 -9.74 -10.59 8.00
C LEU A 238 -10.21 -11.98 7.52
N MET A 239 -9.47 -13.05 7.84
CA MET A 239 -9.87 -14.41 7.51
C MET A 239 -11.15 -14.86 8.23
N ARG A 240 -11.39 -14.41 9.47
CA ARG A 240 -12.67 -14.69 10.15
C ARG A 240 -13.84 -14.06 9.42
N VAL A 241 -13.68 -12.86 8.88
CA VAL A 241 -14.68 -12.19 8.04
C VAL A 241 -14.91 -12.96 6.72
N MET A 242 -13.85 -13.58 6.17
CA MET A 242 -13.96 -14.46 4.99
C MET A 242 -14.74 -15.74 5.27
N ARG A 243 -14.51 -16.40 6.41
CA ARG A 243 -15.10 -17.69 6.79
C ARG A 243 -16.49 -17.60 7.43
N ALA A 244 -16.99 -16.40 7.73
CA ALA A 244 -18.30 -16.20 8.35
C ALA A 244 -19.50 -16.40 7.39
N ARG A 245 -19.33 -17.25 6.36
CA ARG A 245 -20.32 -17.67 5.37
C ARG A 245 -19.97 -19.07 4.90
#